data_AF-A0A955AUT8-F1
#
_entry.id   AF-A0A955AUT8-F1
#
_cell.length_a   1.000
_cell.length_b   1.000
_cell.length_c   1.000
_cell.angle_alpha   90.00
_cell.angle_beta   90.00
_cell.angle_gamma   90.00
#
_symmetry.space_group_name_H-M   'P 1'
#
loop_
_entity.id
_entity.type
_entity.pdbx_description
1 polymer ?
#
loop_
_entity_poly.entity_id
_entity_poly.type
_entity_poly.pdbx_seq_one_letter_code
_entity_poly.pdbx_strand_id
1 'polypeptide(L)'
;MRRAPRSVEPFGFTRRHWLQASGMSLLAAVLVESVESTRGFAVAADPSSGGEELAPLNRFPRMVQEYFVDRVREIERRGIRRKQALQTADEARQYVEQVQRKIRDCFGPEPEKTPLNARVTGVVERDKYNIEKVIFESRPDFLVTANLYVPKGRSLPLPGVVGTCGHSSNGKAEKAYQSFAQALARQGYVVLIYDPIGQGERLQYPDEHLKSTVGVGVREHLLAGNQQFLTGEFFGAWRAWDGVRALDYLLTREEVDPKHIGVTGNSGGGTLTTWLCGVESRWTMAAPSCFVTTFRRNLENELPADTEQCPPRALALGLDHDDFLAAMAPKPVVILGKEKDYFDARGVEEAYERLRHLYKLLGREDEIAMFIGPTYHGYSQENREAMYRWFNRSTQVSDARTEPALTMEDDETLWCTPRGQVSELNSRTVFSFTQEQSRKLAEQRPRLEGEALRKVVHATLRLPPSDGVPDFRILRPRSGRKYPRPHATAYAVETEPGIQAIVYRLSNEPHYSRPPRGPRRAVLYVAHQSSDAELRTESLIAELLASEAEAAFYTCDVRGIGESQPDTCNADSY
;
A
#
# COMPACT_ATOMS: atom_id res chain seq x y z
N MET A 1 -7.86 54.96 -46.07
CA MET A 1 -7.21 53.67 -46.40
C MET A 1 -6.51 53.15 -45.15
N ARG A 2 -7.09 52.13 -44.52
CA ARG A 2 -6.66 51.50 -43.27
C ARG A 2 -5.73 50.33 -43.59
N ARG A 3 -4.59 50.20 -42.90
CA ARG A 3 -3.85 48.93 -42.77
C ARG A 3 -3.99 48.46 -41.32
N ALA A 4 -4.52 47.24 -41.18
CA ALA A 4 -4.90 46.59 -39.93
C ALA A 4 -3.70 45.95 -39.19
N PRO A 5 -3.81 45.70 -37.88
CA PRO A 5 -2.77 45.08 -37.08
C PRO A 5 -2.76 43.55 -37.21
N ARG A 6 -1.57 42.96 -36.98
CA ARG A 6 -1.30 41.51 -37.00
C ARG A 6 -2.11 40.78 -35.92
N SER A 7 -2.71 39.67 -36.31
CA SER A 7 -3.47 38.74 -35.47
C SER A 7 -2.58 38.01 -34.47
N VAL A 8 -3.07 37.92 -33.24
CA VAL A 8 -2.56 37.10 -32.13
C VAL A 8 -2.84 35.61 -32.44
N GLU A 9 -1.85 34.75 -32.26
CA GLU A 9 -2.01 33.28 -32.33
C GLU A 9 -2.90 32.77 -31.18
N PRO A 10 -3.77 31.77 -31.40
CA PRO A 10 -4.57 31.20 -30.33
C PRO A 10 -3.72 30.31 -29.43
N PHE A 11 -3.70 30.63 -28.14
CA PHE A 11 -3.20 29.76 -27.08
C PHE A 11 -3.90 28.39 -27.13
N GLY A 12 -3.20 27.37 -27.59
CA GLY A 12 -3.65 25.98 -27.49
C GLY A 12 -3.60 25.52 -26.05
N PHE A 13 -4.77 25.33 -25.42
CA PHE A 13 -4.89 24.60 -24.17
C PHE A 13 -4.46 23.15 -24.41
N THR A 14 -3.32 22.74 -23.88
CA THR A 14 -2.90 21.34 -23.92
C THR A 14 -3.52 20.56 -22.77
N ARG A 15 -3.77 19.25 -22.95
CA ARG A 15 -4.28 18.30 -21.95
C ARG A 15 -3.51 18.36 -20.61
N ARG A 16 -2.24 18.76 -20.65
CA ARG A 16 -1.38 18.98 -19.47
C ARG A 16 -1.82 20.15 -18.60
N HIS A 17 -2.33 21.23 -19.19
CA HIS A 17 -2.89 22.36 -18.45
C HIS A 17 -4.24 22.03 -17.81
N TRP A 18 -5.06 21.19 -18.46
CA TRP A 18 -6.35 20.77 -17.89
C TRP A 18 -6.16 19.87 -16.66
N LEU A 19 -5.21 18.92 -16.70
CA LEU A 19 -4.85 18.07 -15.56
C LEU A 19 -4.22 18.85 -14.39
N GLN A 20 -3.57 19.99 -14.66
CA GLN A 20 -3.05 20.88 -13.62
C GLN A 20 -4.13 21.79 -13.01
N ALA A 21 -5.18 22.12 -13.77
CA ALA A 21 -6.24 23.03 -13.33
C ALA A 21 -7.41 22.33 -12.63
N SER A 22 -7.65 21.05 -12.91
CA SER A 22 -8.75 20.26 -12.33
C SER A 22 -8.41 19.64 -10.94
N GLY A 23 -7.24 19.92 -10.39
CA GLY A 23 -6.83 19.54 -9.04
C GLY A 23 -7.45 20.40 -7.91
N MET A 24 -8.34 21.34 -8.23
CA MET A 24 -9.06 22.12 -7.21
C MET A 24 -10.57 22.11 -7.49
N SER A 25 -11.32 21.65 -6.49
CA SER A 25 -12.78 21.80 -6.26
C SER A 25 -13.59 20.52 -6.42
N LEU A 26 -13.77 19.79 -5.30
CA LEU A 26 -15.09 19.55 -4.71
C LEU A 26 -14.93 19.06 -3.26
N LEU A 27 -15.17 20.02 -2.35
CA LEU A 27 -15.31 19.89 -0.91
C LEU A 27 -16.82 19.93 -0.57
N ALA A 28 -17.15 19.32 0.58
CA ALA A 28 -18.43 19.26 1.31
C ALA A 28 -19.35 18.06 0.97
N ALA A 29 -19.81 17.24 1.92
CA ALA A 29 -20.01 17.45 3.35
C ALA A 29 -19.75 16.19 4.21
N VAL A 30 -19.46 16.44 5.49
CA VAL A 30 -19.15 15.49 6.56
C VAL A 30 -20.23 15.62 7.67
N LEU A 31 -20.49 14.50 8.37
CA LEU A 31 -21.20 14.26 9.65
C LEU A 31 -22.73 14.01 9.64
N VAL A 32 -23.15 12.85 10.17
CA VAL A 32 -23.71 12.67 11.55
C VAL A 32 -23.70 11.16 11.93
N GLU A 33 -23.40 10.87 13.20
CA GLU A 33 -23.39 9.55 13.87
C GLU A 33 -24.79 9.05 14.35
N SER A 34 -25.00 7.73 14.22
CA SER A 34 -25.59 6.79 15.20
C SER A 34 -27.12 6.66 15.48
N VAL A 35 -27.54 5.38 15.55
CA VAL A 35 -28.63 4.72 16.34
C VAL A 35 -30.04 4.50 15.72
N GLU A 36 -30.35 3.20 15.58
CA GLU A 36 -31.62 2.42 15.69
C GLU A 36 -32.81 2.50 14.69
N SER A 37 -33.03 1.33 14.07
CA SER A 37 -34.26 0.51 14.02
C SER A 37 -35.56 1.00 13.33
N THR A 38 -35.91 0.24 12.27
CA THR A 38 -37.25 -0.19 11.84
C THR A 38 -38.38 0.84 11.65
N ARG A 39 -38.78 1.04 10.37
CA ARG A 39 -40.08 0.62 9.78
C ARG A 39 -40.40 1.41 8.50
N GLY A 40 -40.97 0.71 7.52
CA GLY A 40 -42.15 1.21 6.81
C GLY A 40 -41.96 1.74 5.39
N PHE A 41 -42.45 0.96 4.43
CA PHE A 41 -42.72 1.34 3.04
C PHE A 41 -43.50 2.66 2.91
N ALA A 42 -43.09 3.53 1.97
CA ALA A 42 -43.99 4.32 1.15
C ALA A 42 -43.28 4.76 -0.14
N VAL A 43 -43.79 4.27 -1.27
CA VAL A 43 -43.46 4.73 -2.62
C VAL A 43 -44.08 6.10 -2.83
N ALA A 44 -43.29 7.10 -3.18
CA ALA A 44 -43.76 8.35 -3.76
C ALA A 44 -43.06 8.53 -5.12
N ALA A 45 -43.86 8.56 -6.17
CA ALA A 45 -43.41 8.86 -7.53
C ALA A 45 -43.15 10.37 -7.66
N ASP A 46 -42.00 10.75 -8.20
CA ASP A 46 -41.66 12.13 -8.54
C ASP A 46 -41.67 12.31 -10.08
N PRO A 47 -42.50 13.21 -10.63
CA PRO A 47 -42.57 13.50 -12.05
C PRO A 47 -41.53 14.55 -12.46
N SER A 48 -40.36 14.10 -12.93
CA SER A 48 -39.49 14.91 -13.78
C SER A 48 -38.81 14.06 -14.84
N SER A 49 -39.22 14.23 -16.10
CA SER A 49 -38.57 13.65 -17.27
C SER A 49 -37.27 14.39 -17.60
N GLY A 50 -36.26 14.25 -16.74
CA GLY A 50 -34.86 14.34 -17.15
C GLY A 50 -34.49 13.03 -17.84
N GLY A 51 -34.02 13.07 -19.08
CA GLY A 51 -33.69 11.83 -19.80
C GLY A 51 -32.71 10.98 -18.99
N GLU A 52 -33.06 9.73 -18.71
CA GLU A 52 -32.23 8.81 -17.91
C GLU A 52 -30.77 8.87 -18.35
N GLU A 53 -29.90 9.20 -17.39
CA GLU A 53 -28.47 9.13 -17.58
C GLU A 53 -28.10 7.66 -17.83
N LEU A 54 -27.51 7.37 -18.98
CA LEU A 54 -27.15 6.00 -19.33
C LEU A 54 -25.94 5.57 -18.48
N ALA A 55 -26.15 4.60 -17.59
CA ALA A 55 -25.07 3.97 -16.84
C ALA A 55 -24.01 3.39 -17.79
N PRO A 56 -22.70 3.52 -17.49
CA PRO A 56 -21.64 2.86 -18.25
C PRO A 56 -21.86 1.35 -18.34
N LEU A 57 -21.43 0.75 -19.44
CA LEU A 57 -21.43 -0.71 -19.56
C LEU A 57 -20.33 -1.31 -18.66
N ASN A 58 -20.64 -2.44 -18.02
CA ASN A 58 -19.71 -3.24 -17.21
C ASN A 58 -19.97 -4.74 -17.41
N ARG A 59 -19.64 -5.28 -18.60
CA ARG A 59 -19.97 -6.67 -18.97
C ARG A 59 -19.03 -7.72 -18.38
N PHE A 60 -17.83 -7.34 -17.96
CA PHE A 60 -16.77 -8.24 -17.52
C PHE A 60 -16.16 -7.80 -16.17
N PRO A 61 -16.98 -7.50 -15.15
CA PRO A 61 -16.49 -6.82 -13.96
C PRO A 61 -15.50 -7.66 -13.14
N ARG A 62 -15.66 -8.99 -13.15
CA ARG A 62 -14.79 -9.90 -12.38
C ARG A 62 -13.54 -10.37 -13.12
N MET A 63 -13.40 -10.03 -14.40
CA MET A 63 -12.36 -10.57 -15.27
C MET A 63 -10.94 -10.32 -14.74
N VAL A 64 -10.66 -9.10 -14.27
CA VAL A 64 -9.34 -8.74 -13.74
C VAL A 64 -9.09 -9.40 -12.38
N GLN A 65 -10.09 -9.41 -11.51
CA GLN A 65 -10.02 -10.00 -10.18
C GLN A 65 -9.77 -11.51 -10.25
N GLU A 66 -10.58 -12.24 -11.03
CA GLU A 66 -10.47 -13.69 -11.22
C GLU A 66 -9.09 -14.07 -11.80
N TYR A 67 -8.59 -13.31 -12.78
CA TYR A 67 -7.26 -13.52 -13.33
C TYR A 67 -6.16 -13.42 -12.27
N PHE A 68 -6.13 -12.34 -11.49
CA PHE A 68 -5.08 -12.18 -10.48
C PHE A 68 -5.21 -13.20 -9.35
N VAL A 69 -6.44 -13.56 -8.93
CA VAL A 69 -6.67 -14.64 -7.96
C VAL A 69 -6.08 -15.96 -8.44
N ASP A 70 -6.33 -16.34 -9.70
CA ASP A 70 -5.78 -17.59 -10.24
C ASP A 70 -4.25 -17.59 -10.32
N ARG A 71 -3.65 -16.45 -10.69
CA ARG A 71 -2.19 -16.28 -10.69
C ARG A 71 -1.60 -16.40 -9.29
N VAL A 72 -2.23 -15.78 -8.29
CA VAL A 72 -1.77 -15.86 -6.89
C VAL A 72 -1.94 -17.27 -6.34
N ARG A 73 -3.04 -17.97 -6.64
CA ARG A 73 -3.24 -19.39 -6.28
C ARG A 73 -2.14 -20.29 -6.87
N GLU A 74 -1.77 -20.08 -8.12
CA GLU A 74 -0.69 -20.86 -8.75
C GLU A 74 0.66 -20.62 -8.05
N ILE A 75 0.96 -19.36 -7.73
CA ILE A 75 2.18 -18.97 -7.00
C ILE A 75 2.20 -19.60 -5.61
N GLU A 76 1.12 -19.47 -4.84
CA GLU A 76 1.02 -20.01 -3.48
C GLU A 76 1.15 -21.54 -3.49
N ARG A 77 0.45 -22.25 -4.39
CA ARG A 77 0.58 -23.71 -4.53
C ARG A 77 2.02 -24.15 -4.79
N ARG A 78 2.78 -23.41 -5.61
CA ARG A 78 4.21 -23.68 -5.83
C ARG A 78 5.04 -23.41 -4.57
N GLY A 79 4.74 -22.34 -3.84
CA GLY A 79 5.37 -22.00 -2.56
C GLY A 79 5.16 -23.06 -1.50
N ILE A 80 3.90 -23.49 -1.29
CA ILE A 80 3.52 -24.54 -0.34
C ILE A 80 4.25 -25.85 -0.66
N ARG A 81 4.25 -26.30 -1.93
CA ARG A 81 4.98 -27.52 -2.32
C ARG A 81 6.47 -27.45 -1.99
N ARG A 82 7.09 -26.28 -2.17
CA ARG A 82 8.51 -26.08 -1.84
C ARG A 82 8.75 -26.19 -0.32
N LYS A 83 7.91 -25.54 0.49
CA LYS A 83 8.02 -25.56 1.97
C LYS A 83 7.79 -26.98 2.52
N GLN A 84 6.80 -27.70 2.00
CA GLN A 84 6.49 -29.08 2.39
C GLN A 84 7.56 -30.09 1.99
N ALA A 85 8.32 -29.80 0.93
CA ALA A 85 9.41 -30.67 0.48
C ALA A 85 10.67 -30.59 1.36
N LEU A 86 10.76 -29.61 2.27
CA LEU A 86 11.87 -29.50 3.22
C LEU A 86 11.79 -30.64 4.25
N GLN A 87 12.88 -31.37 4.45
CA GLN A 87 12.96 -32.53 5.34
C GLN A 87 14.06 -32.41 6.40
N THR A 88 15.07 -31.58 6.17
CA THR A 88 16.24 -31.48 7.06
C THR A 88 16.47 -30.07 7.58
N ALA A 89 17.22 -29.96 8.68
CA ALA A 89 17.63 -28.67 9.24
C ALA A 89 18.49 -27.85 8.27
N ASP A 90 19.30 -28.50 7.43
CA ASP A 90 20.16 -27.81 6.46
C ASP A 90 19.36 -27.25 5.29
N GLU A 91 18.38 -28.00 4.78
CA GLU A 91 17.43 -27.48 3.78
C GLU A 91 16.62 -26.30 4.33
N ALA A 92 16.18 -26.39 5.59
CA ALA A 92 15.50 -25.28 6.27
C ALA A 92 16.41 -24.04 6.40
N ARG A 93 17.68 -24.20 6.77
CA ARG A 93 18.65 -23.08 6.80
C ARG A 93 18.87 -22.47 5.43
N GLN A 94 19.05 -23.29 4.40
CA GLN A 94 19.18 -22.82 3.01
C GLN A 94 17.92 -22.09 2.54
N TYR A 95 16.73 -22.56 2.97
CA TYR A 95 15.47 -21.88 2.70
C TYR A 95 15.45 -20.47 3.29
N VAL A 96 15.84 -20.31 4.57
CA VAL A 96 15.93 -19.02 5.26
C VAL A 96 16.87 -18.06 4.52
N GLU A 97 18.06 -18.52 4.11
CA GLU A 97 19.01 -17.69 3.34
C GLU A 97 18.47 -17.30 1.95
N GLN A 98 17.69 -18.17 1.31
CA GLN A 98 17.04 -17.87 0.04
C GLN A 98 15.94 -16.81 0.20
N VAL A 99 15.09 -16.90 1.23
CA VAL A 99 14.05 -15.89 1.47
C VAL A 99 14.66 -14.54 1.82
N GLN A 100 15.70 -14.50 2.66
CA GLN A 100 16.42 -13.26 2.97
C GLN A 100 16.98 -12.57 1.72
N ARG A 101 17.56 -13.33 0.78
CA ARG A 101 18.03 -12.78 -0.51
C ARG A 101 16.89 -12.22 -1.35
N LYS A 102 15.80 -12.97 -1.49
CA LYS A 102 14.62 -12.53 -2.25
C LYS A 102 13.94 -11.30 -1.65
N ILE A 103 13.92 -11.18 -0.33
CA ILE A 103 13.39 -10.01 0.37
C ILE A 103 14.25 -8.78 0.08
N ARG A 104 15.58 -8.89 0.09
CA ARG A 104 16.47 -7.80 -0.36
C ARG A 104 16.18 -7.40 -1.81
N ASP A 105 15.92 -8.35 -2.71
CA ASP A 105 15.53 -8.05 -4.09
C ASP A 105 14.18 -7.30 -4.22
N CYS A 106 13.28 -7.45 -3.24
CA CYS A 106 12.00 -6.74 -3.20
C CYS A 106 12.16 -5.29 -2.70
N PHE A 107 13.01 -5.08 -1.70
CA PHE A 107 13.18 -3.78 -1.03
C PHE A 107 14.25 -2.90 -1.71
N GLY A 108 15.10 -3.50 -2.55
CA GLY A 108 16.18 -2.79 -3.22
C GLY A 108 17.41 -2.58 -2.32
N PRO A 109 18.40 -1.81 -2.79
CA PRO A 109 19.59 -1.51 -2.01
C PRO A 109 19.23 -0.65 -0.78
N GLU A 110 19.88 -0.94 0.35
CA GLU A 110 19.77 -0.09 1.53
C GLU A 110 20.38 1.29 1.27
N PRO A 111 19.72 2.38 1.70
CA PRO A 111 20.34 3.70 1.72
C PRO A 111 21.64 3.72 2.53
N GLU A 112 22.51 4.69 2.25
CA GLU A 112 23.69 4.92 3.08
C GLU A 112 23.28 5.29 4.52
N LYS A 113 23.92 4.68 5.52
CA LYS A 113 23.74 5.06 6.93
C LYS A 113 24.46 6.37 7.22
N THR A 114 23.72 7.47 7.22
CA THR A 114 24.22 8.79 7.61
C THR A 114 24.19 8.99 9.13
N PRO A 115 24.79 10.04 9.72
CA PRO A 115 24.61 10.35 11.13
C PRO A 115 23.13 10.50 11.51
N LEU A 116 22.74 10.03 12.70
CA LEU A 116 21.35 10.15 13.19
C LEU A 116 20.97 11.56 13.61
N ASN A 117 21.94 12.43 13.92
CA ASN A 117 21.72 13.79 14.43
C ASN A 117 20.66 13.86 15.55
N ALA A 118 20.63 12.84 16.41
CA ALA A 118 19.56 12.65 17.37
C ALA A 118 19.62 13.71 18.48
N ARG A 119 18.46 14.23 18.89
CA ARG A 119 18.31 15.17 20.00
C ARG A 119 17.07 14.87 20.84
N VAL A 120 17.20 15.05 22.15
CA VAL A 120 16.07 15.03 23.07
C VAL A 120 15.48 16.44 23.15
N THR A 121 14.21 16.59 22.82
CA THR A 121 13.51 17.89 22.84
C THR A 121 12.71 18.13 24.11
N GLY A 122 12.54 17.11 24.95
CA GLY A 122 11.95 17.22 26.27
C GLY A 122 11.84 15.87 26.98
N VAL A 123 11.57 15.91 28.27
CA VAL A 123 11.40 14.72 29.11
C VAL A 123 10.10 14.85 29.89
N VAL A 124 9.31 13.78 29.89
CA VAL A 124 8.07 13.67 30.65
C VAL A 124 8.29 12.63 31.75
N GLU A 125 8.28 13.07 33.01
CA GLU A 125 8.52 12.19 34.15
C GLU A 125 7.25 11.45 34.55
N ARG A 126 7.34 10.12 34.70
CA ARG A 126 6.28 9.30 35.27
C ARG A 126 6.79 8.49 36.46
N ASP A 127 5.88 7.77 37.12
CA ASP A 127 6.15 7.01 38.34
C ASP A 127 7.19 5.89 38.13
N LYS A 128 7.07 5.12 37.03
CA LYS A 128 7.92 3.95 36.76
C LYS A 128 8.89 4.10 35.59
N TYR A 129 8.74 5.15 34.79
CA TYR A 129 9.58 5.39 33.61
C TYR A 129 9.66 6.90 33.32
N ASN A 130 10.59 7.30 32.47
CA ASN A 130 10.59 8.60 31.81
C ASN A 130 10.21 8.42 30.34
N ILE A 131 9.59 9.42 29.74
CA ILE A 131 9.40 9.50 28.29
C ILE A 131 10.31 10.60 27.77
N GLU A 132 11.34 10.25 27.02
CA GLU A 132 12.13 11.22 26.27
C GLU A 132 11.48 11.46 24.91
N LYS A 133 11.31 12.73 24.55
CA LYS A 133 10.88 13.17 23.22
C LYS A 133 12.11 13.29 22.35
N VAL A 134 12.20 12.49 21.29
CA VAL A 134 13.39 12.35 20.47
C VAL A 134 13.08 12.73 19.03
N ILE A 135 13.99 13.50 18.43
CA ILE A 135 14.03 13.71 16.99
C ILE A 135 15.36 13.16 16.47
N PHE A 136 15.34 12.35 15.41
CA PHE A 136 16.53 11.87 14.70
C PHE A 136 16.30 11.86 13.19
N GLU A 137 17.35 11.68 12.42
CA GLU A 137 17.32 11.60 10.95
C GLU A 137 17.43 10.15 10.48
N SER A 138 16.46 9.72 9.66
CA SER A 138 16.60 8.44 8.93
C SER A 138 17.33 8.60 7.61
N ARG A 139 17.28 9.80 7.03
CA ARG A 139 18.04 10.27 5.86
C ARG A 139 18.44 11.73 6.11
N PRO A 140 19.45 12.28 5.42
CA PRO A 140 19.82 13.69 5.56
C PRO A 140 18.61 14.61 5.46
N ASP A 141 18.42 15.42 6.51
CA ASP A 141 17.34 16.39 6.66
C ASP A 141 15.92 15.78 6.63
N PHE A 142 15.77 14.46 6.82
CA PHE A 142 14.48 13.77 6.89
C PHE A 142 14.20 13.30 8.32
N LEU A 143 13.42 14.12 9.04
CA LEU A 143 13.23 13.96 10.48
C LEU A 143 12.22 12.86 10.80
N VAL A 144 12.56 12.10 11.85
CA VAL A 144 11.71 11.10 12.52
C VAL A 144 11.51 11.56 13.96
N THR A 145 10.24 11.65 14.37
CA THR A 145 9.81 11.95 15.73
C THR A 145 9.50 10.66 16.48
N ALA A 146 9.99 10.55 17.71
CA ALA A 146 9.86 9.34 18.52
C ALA A 146 9.74 9.64 20.02
N ASN A 147 9.14 8.72 20.75
CA ASN A 147 9.15 8.72 22.20
C ASN A 147 9.94 7.50 22.69
N LEU A 148 10.93 7.74 23.55
CA LEU A 148 11.74 6.70 24.20
C LEU A 148 11.29 6.56 25.66
N TYR A 149 10.70 5.43 26.00
CA TYR A 149 10.26 5.10 27.34
C TYR A 149 11.38 4.37 28.07
N VAL A 150 11.94 5.00 29.11
CA VAL A 150 13.10 4.49 29.87
C VAL A 150 12.67 4.11 31.29
N PRO A 151 12.74 2.82 31.69
CA PRO A 151 12.35 2.37 33.03
C PRO A 151 13.21 2.99 34.16
N LYS A 152 12.60 3.27 35.31
CA LYS A 152 13.27 3.77 36.52
C LYS A 152 13.60 2.64 37.49
N GLY A 153 14.71 2.78 38.22
CA GLY A 153 15.05 1.92 39.36
C GLY A 153 15.34 0.46 38.99
N ARG A 154 15.89 0.23 37.79
CA ARG A 154 16.29 -1.09 37.29
C ARG A 154 17.80 -1.12 37.03
N SER A 155 18.40 -2.30 37.16
CA SER A 155 19.80 -2.51 36.76
C SER A 155 19.90 -2.56 35.24
N LEU A 156 20.75 -1.71 34.67
CA LEU A 156 21.03 -1.66 33.24
C LEU A 156 22.13 -2.67 32.86
N PRO A 157 22.20 -3.13 31.60
CA PRO A 157 21.30 -2.79 30.48
C PRO A 157 19.97 -3.58 30.50
N LEU A 158 18.96 -3.10 29.77
CA LEU A 158 17.61 -3.65 29.71
C LEU A 158 17.22 -4.03 28.27
N PRO A 159 16.36 -5.04 28.06
CA PRO A 159 15.89 -5.39 26.73
C PRO A 159 15.21 -4.20 26.04
N GLY A 160 15.51 -4.01 24.76
CA GLY A 160 14.95 -2.94 23.93
C GLY A 160 13.77 -3.41 23.09
N VAL A 161 12.80 -2.53 22.81
CA VAL A 161 11.72 -2.77 21.85
C VAL A 161 11.53 -1.57 20.95
N VAL A 162 11.49 -1.80 19.63
CA VAL A 162 11.01 -0.82 18.66
C VAL A 162 9.52 -1.06 18.38
N GLY A 163 8.71 -0.05 18.71
CA GLY A 163 7.28 0.00 18.43
C GLY A 163 7.01 0.65 17.07
N THR A 164 6.16 0.02 16.28
CA THR A 164 5.71 0.54 14.97
C THR A 164 4.21 0.81 14.98
N CYS A 165 3.82 1.95 14.43
CA CYS A 165 2.42 2.39 14.45
C CYS A 165 1.70 1.96 13.16
N GLY A 166 0.45 1.51 13.29
CA GLY A 166 -0.49 1.39 12.19
C GLY A 166 -1.11 2.72 11.80
N HIS A 167 -2.16 2.69 10.98
CA HIS A 167 -2.76 3.85 10.33
C HIS A 167 -3.60 4.76 11.25
N SER A 168 -3.06 5.16 12.41
CA SER A 168 -3.64 6.19 13.28
C SER A 168 -3.25 7.59 12.83
N SER A 169 -4.15 8.56 13.00
CA SER A 169 -3.87 9.94 12.60
C SER A 169 -2.75 10.58 13.43
N ASN A 170 -2.75 10.35 14.74
CA ASN A 170 -1.78 10.91 15.70
C ASN A 170 -0.56 10.00 15.95
N GLY A 171 -0.36 8.95 15.15
CA GLY A 171 0.87 8.14 15.16
C GLY A 171 1.16 7.53 16.53
N LYS A 172 2.36 7.80 17.07
CA LYS A 172 2.85 7.23 18.34
C LYS A 172 2.01 7.63 19.57
N ALA A 173 1.21 8.68 19.46
CA ALA A 173 0.31 9.14 20.52
C ALA A 173 -1.04 8.38 20.54
N GLU A 174 -1.31 7.49 19.60
CA GLU A 174 -2.54 6.69 19.62
C GLU A 174 -2.60 5.80 20.88
N LYS A 175 -3.78 5.70 21.51
CA LYS A 175 -3.98 5.04 22.80
C LYS A 175 -3.49 3.60 22.80
N ALA A 176 -3.79 2.85 21.74
CA ALA A 176 -3.37 1.46 21.63
C ALA A 176 -1.83 1.30 21.61
N TYR A 177 -1.11 2.27 21.06
CA TYR A 177 0.34 2.23 20.96
C TYR A 177 1.04 2.77 22.20
N GLN A 178 0.51 3.85 22.77
CA GLN A 178 0.88 4.27 24.12
C GLN A 178 0.74 3.10 25.11
N SER A 179 -0.36 2.35 25.02
CA SER A 179 -0.63 1.25 25.94
C SER A 179 0.50 0.21 25.95
N PHE A 180 0.96 -0.26 24.78
CA PHE A 180 2.04 -1.24 24.74
C PHE A 180 3.39 -0.66 25.18
N ALA A 181 3.69 0.60 24.83
CA ALA A 181 4.94 1.24 25.21
C ALA A 181 5.04 1.44 26.73
N GLN A 182 3.98 1.97 27.34
CA GLN A 182 3.91 2.18 28.78
C GLN A 182 3.97 0.86 29.55
N ALA A 183 3.23 -0.17 29.12
CA ALA A 183 3.19 -1.46 29.81
C ALA A 183 4.53 -2.21 29.72
N LEU A 184 5.20 -2.19 28.55
CA LEU A 184 6.55 -2.74 28.40
C LEU A 184 7.56 -1.97 29.26
N ALA A 185 7.51 -0.64 29.29
CA ALA A 185 8.40 0.16 30.14
C ALA A 185 8.22 -0.17 31.64
N ARG A 186 6.99 -0.36 32.11
CA ARG A 186 6.70 -0.81 33.49
C ARG A 186 7.28 -2.20 33.77
N GLN A 187 7.35 -3.06 32.77
CA GLN A 187 7.92 -4.41 32.85
C GLN A 187 9.46 -4.43 32.76
N GLY A 188 10.10 -3.30 32.43
CA GLY A 188 11.56 -3.19 32.38
C GLY A 188 12.16 -3.23 30.97
N TYR A 189 11.37 -2.93 29.93
CA TYR A 189 11.89 -2.74 28.59
C TYR A 189 12.16 -1.26 28.30
N VAL A 190 13.24 -0.97 27.57
CA VAL A 190 13.42 0.34 26.95
C VAL A 190 12.66 0.34 25.62
N VAL A 191 11.65 1.20 25.47
CA VAL A 191 10.77 1.17 24.30
C VAL A 191 10.90 2.44 23.48
N LEU A 192 11.27 2.31 22.22
CA LEU A 192 11.25 3.40 21.25
C LEU A 192 10.07 3.23 20.30
N ILE A 193 9.15 4.19 20.28
CA ILE A 193 8.06 4.25 19.32
C ILE A 193 8.15 5.52 18.49
N TYR A 194 7.94 5.43 17.18
CA TYR A 194 8.12 6.55 16.25
C TYR A 194 6.91 6.77 15.34
N ASP A 195 6.76 8.01 14.85
CA ASP A 195 5.70 8.36 13.93
C ASP A 195 5.98 7.81 12.52
N PRO A 196 5.00 7.17 11.87
CA PRO A 196 5.06 6.84 10.46
C PRO A 196 5.16 8.07 9.56
N ILE A 197 5.69 7.90 8.36
CA ILE A 197 5.62 8.92 7.31
C ILE A 197 4.15 9.21 7.02
N GLY A 198 3.74 10.48 7.07
CA GLY A 198 2.37 10.91 6.76
C GLY A 198 1.36 10.68 7.90
N GLN A 199 1.85 10.51 9.12
CA GLN A 199 1.05 10.38 10.35
C GLN A 199 1.74 11.08 11.53
N GLY A 200 1.00 11.32 12.61
CA GLY A 200 1.54 11.99 13.81
C GLY A 200 2.15 13.34 13.46
N GLU A 201 3.40 13.55 13.86
CA GLU A 201 4.13 14.80 13.59
C GLU A 201 4.80 14.85 12.20
N ARG A 202 4.52 13.87 11.32
CA ARG A 202 5.28 13.69 10.06
C ARG A 202 4.42 13.80 8.80
N LEU A 203 3.43 14.69 8.80
CA LEU A 203 2.67 15.00 7.58
C LEU A 203 3.61 15.49 6.47
N GLN A 204 3.42 14.96 5.26
CA GLN A 204 4.21 15.31 4.08
C GLN A 204 3.54 16.41 3.24
N TYR A 205 2.23 16.59 3.38
CA TYR A 205 1.44 17.61 2.65
C TYR A 205 0.61 18.50 3.59
N PRO A 206 1.24 19.18 4.56
CA PRO A 206 0.55 20.11 5.45
C PRO A 206 0.18 21.42 4.73
N ASP A 207 -0.94 22.04 5.13
CA ASP A 207 -1.27 23.43 4.84
C ASP A 207 -0.52 24.41 5.77
N GLU A 208 -0.77 25.72 5.61
CA GLU A 208 -0.21 26.77 6.47
C GLU A 208 -0.61 26.66 7.97
N HIS A 209 -1.63 25.87 8.27
CA HIS A 209 -2.14 25.59 9.62
C HIS A 209 -1.67 24.23 10.16
N LEU A 210 -0.72 23.58 9.49
CA LEU A 210 -0.15 22.30 9.87
C LEU A 210 -1.17 21.14 9.84
N LYS A 211 -2.20 21.24 8.98
CA LYS A 211 -3.21 20.19 8.76
C LYS A 211 -3.00 19.52 7.40
N SER A 212 -3.35 18.24 7.29
CA SER A 212 -3.20 17.51 6.03
C SER A 212 -4.17 18.02 4.97
N THR A 213 -3.65 18.29 3.77
CA THR A 213 -4.45 18.68 2.60
C THR A 213 -5.00 17.49 1.79
N VAL A 214 -4.49 16.28 2.05
CA VAL A 214 -4.76 15.08 1.23
C VAL A 214 -5.36 13.92 2.03
N GLY A 215 -5.45 14.07 3.36
CA GLY A 215 -5.79 13.01 4.31
C GLY A 215 -4.54 12.42 4.98
N VAL A 216 -4.73 11.69 6.08
CA VAL A 216 -3.65 11.14 6.91
C VAL A 216 -3.56 9.62 6.71
N GLY A 217 -2.38 9.02 6.90
CA GLY A 217 -2.17 7.58 6.77
C GLY A 217 -2.39 7.10 5.34
N VAL A 218 -3.29 6.13 5.14
CA VAL A 218 -3.53 5.43 3.85
C VAL A 218 -3.61 6.40 2.65
N ARG A 219 -4.40 7.47 2.74
CA ARG A 219 -4.56 8.42 1.63
C ARG A 219 -3.26 9.10 1.24
N GLU A 220 -2.46 9.49 2.24
CA GLU A 220 -1.17 10.13 2.02
C GLU A 220 -0.12 9.14 1.50
N HIS A 221 -0.11 7.92 2.02
CA HIS A 221 0.77 6.84 1.57
C HIS A 221 0.52 6.51 0.10
N LEU A 222 -0.75 6.43 -0.33
CA LEU A 222 -1.11 6.23 -1.72
C LEU A 222 -0.61 7.37 -2.59
N LEU A 223 -0.80 8.63 -2.17
CA LEU A 223 -0.35 9.79 -2.95
C LEU A 223 1.17 9.82 -3.11
N ALA A 224 1.93 9.61 -2.02
CA ALA A 224 3.38 9.60 -2.05
C ALA A 224 3.93 8.37 -2.80
N GLY A 225 3.39 7.18 -2.52
CA GLY A 225 3.82 5.92 -3.11
C GLY A 225 3.55 5.84 -4.62
N ASN A 226 2.41 6.33 -5.09
CA ASN A 226 2.09 6.35 -6.52
C ASN A 226 3.10 7.18 -7.33
N GLN A 227 3.63 8.25 -6.75
CA GLN A 227 4.68 9.05 -7.38
C GLN A 227 6.03 8.30 -7.38
N GLN A 228 6.36 7.62 -6.27
CA GLN A 228 7.58 6.84 -6.13
C GLN A 228 7.66 5.66 -7.13
N PHE A 229 6.54 5.02 -7.45
CA PHE A 229 6.51 3.96 -8.47
C PHE A 229 7.04 4.44 -9.83
N LEU A 230 6.80 5.70 -10.20
CA LEU A 230 7.27 6.28 -11.46
C LEU A 230 8.79 6.48 -11.51
N THR A 231 9.45 6.49 -10.34
CA THR A 231 10.91 6.61 -10.22
C THR A 231 11.58 5.31 -9.80
N GLY A 232 10.83 4.19 -9.75
CA GLY A 232 11.34 2.88 -9.34
C GLY A 232 11.53 2.71 -7.83
N GLU A 233 10.96 3.60 -7.02
CA GLU A 233 11.02 3.59 -5.57
C GLU A 233 9.81 2.86 -4.96
N PHE A 234 9.95 2.36 -3.74
CA PHE A 234 8.90 1.65 -3.00
C PHE A 234 8.67 2.29 -1.63
N PHE A 235 7.45 2.78 -1.38
CA PHE A 235 7.11 3.48 -0.14
C PHE A 235 7.31 2.60 1.12
N GLY A 236 7.04 1.30 1.02
CA GLY A 236 7.30 0.37 2.13
C GLY A 236 8.78 0.23 2.48
N ALA A 237 9.71 0.35 1.51
CA ALA A 237 11.14 0.39 1.80
C ALA A 237 11.56 1.68 2.51
N TRP A 238 10.90 2.79 2.21
CA TRP A 238 11.14 4.05 2.92
C TRP A 238 10.74 3.95 4.39
N ARG A 239 9.57 3.38 4.67
CA ARG A 239 9.10 3.13 6.03
C ARG A 239 9.94 2.08 6.76
N ALA A 240 10.32 0.98 6.10
CA ALA A 240 11.20 -0.03 6.68
C ALA A 240 12.56 0.57 7.07
N TRP A 241 13.11 1.44 6.23
CA TRP A 241 14.34 2.16 6.56
C TRP A 241 14.19 3.03 7.81
N ASP A 242 13.09 3.74 7.99
CA ASP A 242 12.85 4.51 9.22
C ASP A 242 12.87 3.59 10.46
N GLY A 243 12.34 2.37 10.36
CA GLY A 243 12.43 1.36 11.42
C GLY A 243 13.84 0.82 11.67
N VAL A 244 14.64 0.61 10.62
CA VAL A 244 16.07 0.26 10.75
C VAL A 244 16.85 1.38 11.44
N ARG A 245 16.55 2.63 11.11
CA ARG A 245 17.18 3.82 11.70
C ARG A 245 16.72 4.08 13.13
N ALA A 246 15.46 3.76 13.45
CA ALA A 246 14.97 3.72 14.82
C ALA A 246 15.72 2.68 15.67
N LEU A 247 15.98 1.49 15.11
CA LEU A 247 16.83 0.49 15.76
C LEU A 247 18.26 0.99 15.95
N ASP A 248 18.84 1.63 14.93
CA ASP A 248 20.19 2.22 15.03
C ASP A 248 20.25 3.22 16.20
N TYR A 249 19.24 4.09 16.37
CA TYR A 249 19.15 5.00 17.51
C TYR A 249 18.99 4.26 18.85
N LEU A 250 18.08 3.29 18.92
CA LEU A 250 17.86 2.53 20.15
C LEU A 250 19.16 1.86 20.62
N LEU A 251 19.97 1.34 19.70
CA LEU A 251 21.25 0.69 20.02
C LEU A 251 22.39 1.66 20.39
N THR A 252 22.20 2.98 20.28
CA THR A 252 23.16 3.95 20.83
C THR A 252 22.95 4.25 22.31
N ARG A 253 21.86 3.76 22.89
CA ARG A 253 21.46 4.04 24.28
C ARG A 253 22.15 3.08 25.24
N GLU A 254 22.80 3.61 26.27
CA GLU A 254 23.51 2.80 27.28
C GLU A 254 22.55 1.93 28.12
N GLU A 255 21.27 2.32 28.16
CA GLU A 255 20.21 1.62 28.85
C GLU A 255 19.79 0.32 28.14
N VAL A 256 20.18 0.13 26.88
CA VAL A 256 19.68 -0.96 26.02
C VAL A 256 20.66 -2.12 25.94
N ASP A 257 20.14 -3.33 26.14
CA ASP A 257 20.85 -4.59 25.92
C ASP A 257 20.75 -4.97 24.42
N PRO A 258 21.86 -4.90 23.65
CA PRO A 258 21.85 -5.24 22.24
C PRO A 258 21.56 -6.71 21.95
N LYS A 259 21.57 -7.59 22.96
CA LYS A 259 21.26 -9.02 22.81
C LYS A 259 19.77 -9.34 22.88
N HIS A 260 18.94 -8.41 23.32
CA HIS A 260 17.50 -8.60 23.49
C HIS A 260 16.72 -7.42 22.90
N ILE A 261 16.47 -7.48 21.59
CA ILE A 261 15.82 -6.43 20.82
C ILE A 261 14.53 -6.97 20.18
N GLY A 262 13.40 -6.44 20.61
CA GLY A 262 12.08 -6.73 20.06
C GLY A 262 11.61 -5.74 19.00
N VAL A 263 10.74 -6.20 18.10
CA VAL A 263 9.93 -5.34 17.24
C VAL A 263 8.46 -5.75 17.30
N THR A 264 7.56 -4.78 17.40
CA THR A 264 6.11 -5.04 17.43
C THR A 264 5.30 -3.86 16.89
N GLY A 265 4.07 -4.14 16.48
CA GLY A 265 3.11 -3.17 15.98
C GLY A 265 1.83 -3.86 15.54
N ASN A 266 0.79 -3.05 15.30
CA ASN A 266 -0.53 -3.55 14.89
C ASN A 266 -1.01 -2.88 13.60
N SER A 267 -1.75 -3.60 12.76
CA SER A 267 -2.28 -3.07 11.49
C SER A 267 -1.14 -2.65 10.56
N GLY A 268 -1.06 -1.39 10.09
CA GLY A 268 0.14 -0.86 9.42
C GLY A 268 1.44 -1.01 10.22
N GLY A 269 1.38 -1.08 11.56
CA GLY A 269 2.53 -1.44 12.40
C GLY A 269 2.83 -2.93 12.35
N GLY A 270 1.80 -3.78 12.19
CA GLY A 270 1.96 -5.21 11.90
C GLY A 270 2.59 -5.44 10.53
N THR A 271 2.19 -4.66 9.52
CA THR A 271 2.85 -4.57 8.21
C THR A 271 4.33 -4.29 8.37
N LEU A 272 4.66 -3.19 9.06
CA LEU A 272 6.03 -2.74 9.22
C LEU A 272 6.87 -3.71 10.06
N THR A 273 6.30 -4.28 11.12
CA THR A 273 6.94 -5.34 11.91
C THR A 273 7.28 -6.55 11.04
N THR A 274 6.35 -6.99 10.19
CA THR A 274 6.55 -8.12 9.26
C THR A 274 7.67 -7.82 8.28
N TRP A 275 7.70 -6.63 7.67
CA TRP A 275 8.78 -6.23 6.77
C TRP A 275 10.13 -6.11 7.47
N LEU A 276 10.16 -5.53 8.68
CA LEU A 276 11.38 -5.38 9.47
C LEU A 276 12.00 -6.73 9.85
N CYS A 277 11.19 -7.77 10.12
CA CYS A 277 11.68 -9.14 10.30
C CYS A 277 12.45 -9.63 9.05
N GLY A 278 12.01 -9.23 7.87
CA GLY A 278 12.59 -9.62 6.59
C GLY A 278 13.87 -8.87 6.22
N VAL A 279 13.92 -7.56 6.51
CA VAL A 279 15.00 -6.68 6.02
C VAL A 279 16.11 -6.41 7.03
N GLU A 280 15.91 -6.70 8.31
CA GLU A 280 16.89 -6.38 9.36
C GLU A 280 17.16 -7.58 10.25
N SER A 281 18.42 -8.00 10.29
CA SER A 281 18.83 -9.23 10.98
C SER A 281 19.08 -9.07 12.48
N ARG A 282 19.17 -7.84 13.00
CA ARG A 282 19.49 -7.56 14.41
C ARG A 282 18.33 -7.76 15.38
N TRP A 283 17.09 -7.87 14.90
CA TRP A 283 15.97 -8.24 15.76
C TRP A 283 16.20 -9.60 16.40
N THR A 284 15.86 -9.75 17.68
CA THR A 284 16.00 -10.99 18.43
C THR A 284 14.65 -11.61 18.79
N MET A 285 13.57 -10.81 18.76
CA MET A 285 12.20 -11.28 18.92
C MET A 285 11.22 -10.37 18.16
N ALA A 286 10.08 -10.90 17.72
CA ALA A 286 9.07 -10.11 17.01
C ALA A 286 7.63 -10.49 17.36
N ALA A 287 6.72 -9.52 17.26
CA ALA A 287 5.30 -9.70 17.48
C ALA A 287 4.45 -8.84 16.53
N PRO A 288 4.31 -9.22 15.24
CA PRO A 288 3.39 -8.55 14.31
C PRO A 288 1.93 -8.85 14.69
N SER A 289 1.10 -7.81 14.76
CA SER A 289 -0.33 -7.93 15.10
C SER A 289 -1.25 -7.44 13.98
N CYS A 290 -2.31 -8.20 13.72
CA CYS A 290 -3.44 -7.84 12.86
C CYS A 290 -2.99 -7.35 11.47
N PHE A 291 -2.19 -8.16 10.78
CA PHE A 291 -1.73 -7.92 9.40
C PHE A 291 -1.38 -9.22 8.67
N VAL A 292 -0.64 -10.11 9.35
CA VAL A 292 -0.19 -11.37 8.76
C VAL A 292 -1.40 -12.20 8.35
N THR A 293 -1.50 -12.50 7.07
CA THR A 293 -2.47 -13.40 6.46
C THR A 293 -1.71 -14.11 5.33
N THR A 294 -2.33 -14.41 4.19
CA THR A 294 -1.60 -14.73 2.96
C THR A 294 -1.98 -13.76 1.85
N PHE A 295 -1.10 -13.52 0.88
CA PHE A 295 -1.46 -12.70 -0.29
C PHE A 295 -2.70 -13.26 -1.00
N ARG A 296 -2.87 -14.60 -1.02
CA ARG A 296 -4.06 -15.23 -1.56
C ARG A 296 -5.31 -14.84 -0.79
N ARG A 297 -5.35 -15.03 0.53
CA ARG A 297 -6.53 -14.68 1.35
C ARG A 297 -6.85 -13.20 1.26
N ASN A 298 -5.83 -12.35 1.25
CA ASN A 298 -6.02 -10.92 1.10
C ASN A 298 -6.70 -10.57 -0.23
N LEU A 299 -6.20 -11.13 -1.35
CA LEU A 299 -6.77 -10.87 -2.67
C LEU A 299 -8.14 -11.52 -2.86
N GLU A 300 -8.34 -12.77 -2.44
CA GLU A 300 -9.62 -13.49 -2.56
C GLU A 300 -10.75 -12.84 -1.76
N ASN A 301 -10.42 -12.24 -0.61
CA ASN A 301 -11.38 -11.52 0.22
C ASN A 301 -11.48 -10.03 -0.14
N GLU A 302 -10.79 -9.60 -1.21
CA GLU A 302 -10.85 -8.23 -1.73
C GLU A 302 -10.45 -7.17 -0.71
N LEU A 303 -9.51 -7.53 0.17
CA LEU A 303 -9.05 -6.63 1.20
C LEU A 303 -8.14 -5.56 0.58
N PRO A 304 -8.45 -4.26 0.79
CA PRO A 304 -7.64 -3.18 0.25
C PRO A 304 -6.25 -3.23 0.87
N ALA A 305 -5.24 -2.95 0.04
CA ALA A 305 -3.87 -2.78 0.47
C ALA A 305 -3.36 -1.43 -0.02
N ASP A 306 -2.65 -0.70 0.84
CA ASP A 306 -1.98 0.53 0.46
C ASP A 306 -0.60 0.25 -0.16
N THR A 307 0.08 1.30 -0.62
CA THR A 307 1.33 1.19 -1.39
C THR A 307 2.48 0.59 -0.59
N GLU A 308 2.50 0.65 0.73
CA GLU A 308 3.54 0.05 1.60
C GLU A 308 3.34 -1.44 1.87
N GLN A 309 2.11 -1.95 1.71
CA GLN A 309 1.76 -3.34 1.99
C GLN A 309 2.10 -4.29 0.83
N CYS A 310 2.55 -3.75 -0.31
CA CYS A 310 2.80 -4.53 -1.52
C CYS A 310 4.28 -4.46 -1.96
N PRO A 311 5.20 -5.23 -1.34
CA PRO A 311 6.59 -5.26 -1.77
C PRO A 311 6.74 -5.67 -3.24
N PRO A 312 7.45 -4.88 -4.07
CA PRO A 312 7.64 -5.20 -5.48
C PRO A 312 8.24 -6.59 -5.67
N ARG A 313 7.78 -7.31 -6.70
CA ARG A 313 8.26 -8.66 -7.08
C ARG A 313 8.05 -9.78 -6.04
N ALA A 314 7.45 -9.55 -4.87
CA ALA A 314 7.28 -10.59 -3.83
C ALA A 314 6.62 -11.86 -4.38
N LEU A 315 5.45 -11.71 -5.01
CA LEU A 315 4.74 -12.82 -5.67
C LEU A 315 5.57 -13.48 -6.79
N ALA A 316 6.27 -12.69 -7.61
CA ALA A 316 7.11 -13.20 -8.69
C ALA A 316 8.31 -14.02 -8.17
N LEU A 317 8.82 -13.70 -6.99
CA LEU A 317 9.88 -14.43 -6.30
C LEU A 317 9.34 -15.62 -5.47
N GLY A 318 8.02 -15.77 -5.43
CA GLY A 318 7.31 -16.81 -4.69
C GLY A 318 7.42 -16.62 -3.17
N LEU A 319 7.41 -15.36 -2.72
CA LEU A 319 7.30 -14.98 -1.31
C LEU A 319 5.83 -14.75 -0.94
N ASP A 320 5.51 -15.03 0.32
CA ASP A 320 4.25 -14.71 0.99
C ASP A 320 4.54 -14.04 2.35
N HIS A 321 3.54 -13.56 3.09
CA HIS A 321 3.76 -12.86 4.37
C HIS A 321 4.59 -13.69 5.35
N ASP A 322 4.36 -15.00 5.40
CA ASP A 322 5.10 -15.93 6.27
C ASP A 322 6.60 -15.99 5.94
N ASP A 323 7.00 -15.76 4.69
CA ASP A 323 8.42 -15.78 4.29
C ASP A 323 9.22 -14.60 4.85
N PHE A 324 8.56 -13.47 5.11
CA PHE A 324 9.19 -12.32 5.77
C PHE A 324 9.49 -12.59 7.24
N LEU A 325 8.65 -13.39 7.91
CA LEU A 325 8.92 -13.86 9.27
C LEU A 325 9.93 -15.01 9.28
N ALA A 326 9.91 -15.87 8.25
CA ALA A 326 10.89 -16.96 8.09
C ALA A 326 12.33 -16.44 8.02
N ALA A 327 12.55 -15.20 7.56
CA ALA A 327 13.86 -14.55 7.55
C ALA A 327 14.50 -14.41 8.95
N MET A 328 13.69 -14.39 10.02
CA MET A 328 14.16 -14.39 11.40
C MET A 328 14.39 -15.80 11.96
N ALA A 329 13.94 -16.87 11.29
CA ALA A 329 14.03 -18.21 11.84
C ALA A 329 15.51 -18.58 12.14
N PRO A 330 15.80 -19.17 13.32
CA PRO A 330 14.86 -19.72 14.30
C PRO A 330 14.62 -18.80 15.54
N LYS A 331 14.66 -17.48 15.39
CA LYS A 331 14.46 -16.53 16.49
C LYS A 331 12.98 -16.45 16.93
N PRO A 332 12.69 -16.11 18.20
CA PRO A 332 11.33 -16.01 18.73
C PRO A 332 10.38 -15.09 17.94
N VAL A 333 9.27 -15.61 17.43
CA VAL A 333 8.19 -14.81 16.79
C VAL A 333 6.82 -15.24 17.30
N VAL A 334 5.94 -14.28 17.62
CA VAL A 334 4.51 -14.55 17.87
C VAL A 334 3.64 -13.79 16.87
N ILE A 335 2.82 -14.51 16.12
CA ILE A 335 1.87 -13.91 15.18
C ILE A 335 0.56 -13.63 15.93
N LEU A 336 0.14 -12.37 15.95
CA LEU A 336 -1.06 -11.95 16.66
C LEU A 336 -2.17 -11.64 15.65
N GLY A 337 -3.30 -12.34 15.76
CA GLY A 337 -4.49 -12.16 14.93
C GLY A 337 -5.73 -11.81 15.76
N LYS A 338 -6.86 -11.66 15.07
CA LYS A 338 -8.17 -11.37 15.65
C LYS A 338 -9.25 -12.17 14.94
N GLU A 339 -10.19 -12.72 15.70
CA GLU A 339 -11.29 -13.54 15.18
C GLU A 339 -12.27 -12.71 14.35
N LYS A 340 -12.46 -11.44 14.72
CA LYS A 340 -13.40 -10.52 14.05
C LYS A 340 -12.68 -9.45 13.24
N ASP A 341 -11.46 -9.74 12.79
CA ASP A 341 -10.71 -8.84 11.91
C ASP A 341 -11.20 -8.92 10.46
N TYR A 342 -10.87 -7.89 9.69
CA TYR A 342 -10.88 -8.00 8.23
C TYR A 342 -9.63 -8.72 7.72
N PHE A 343 -8.49 -8.68 8.43
CA PHE A 343 -7.35 -9.56 8.14
C PHE A 343 -7.69 -11.02 8.50
N ASP A 344 -7.90 -11.82 7.47
CA ASP A 344 -8.46 -13.17 7.59
C ASP A 344 -7.65 -14.11 8.50
N ALA A 345 -8.29 -14.56 9.59
CA ALA A 345 -7.74 -15.51 10.55
C ALA A 345 -7.29 -16.83 9.89
N ARG A 346 -7.97 -17.30 8.83
CA ARG A 346 -7.55 -18.50 8.07
C ARG A 346 -6.16 -18.31 7.48
N GLY A 347 -5.86 -17.11 7.00
CA GLY A 347 -4.52 -16.81 6.48
C GLY A 347 -3.47 -16.71 7.58
N VAL A 348 -3.83 -16.25 8.79
CA VAL A 348 -2.94 -16.26 9.96
C VAL A 348 -2.57 -17.70 10.32
N GLU A 349 -3.55 -18.60 10.38
CA GLU A 349 -3.36 -20.02 10.67
C GLU A 349 -2.50 -20.71 9.59
N GLU A 350 -2.79 -20.46 8.31
CA GLU A 350 -2.00 -20.97 7.19
C GLU A 350 -0.54 -20.49 7.26
N ALA A 351 -0.31 -19.21 7.56
CA ALA A 351 1.04 -18.64 7.73
C ALA A 351 1.78 -19.28 8.92
N TYR A 352 1.10 -19.41 10.06
CA TYR A 352 1.65 -20.02 11.27
C TYR A 352 2.06 -21.47 11.04
N GLU A 353 1.21 -22.31 10.44
CA GLU A 353 1.53 -23.73 10.23
C GLU A 353 2.72 -23.92 9.27
N ARG A 354 2.85 -23.06 8.25
CA ARG A 354 4.03 -23.03 7.36
C ARG A 354 5.31 -22.73 8.13
N LEU A 355 5.28 -21.72 9.01
CA LEU A 355 6.41 -21.33 9.84
C LEU A 355 6.72 -22.37 10.91
N ARG A 356 5.71 -22.95 11.53
CA ARG A 356 5.85 -24.02 12.53
C ARG A 356 6.59 -25.22 11.96
N HIS A 357 6.26 -25.66 10.75
CA HIS A 357 7.01 -26.71 10.05
C HIS A 357 8.49 -26.33 9.87
N LEU A 358 8.77 -25.11 9.41
CA LEU A 358 10.15 -24.61 9.25
C LEU A 358 10.92 -24.59 10.59
N TYR A 359 10.31 -24.05 11.65
CA TYR A 359 10.92 -23.97 12.98
C TYR A 359 11.15 -25.35 13.59
N LYS A 360 10.24 -26.31 13.35
CA LYS A 360 10.40 -27.72 13.75
C LYS A 360 11.62 -28.36 13.09
N LEU A 361 11.83 -28.16 11.78
CA LEU A 361 13.02 -28.65 11.08
C LEU A 361 14.31 -28.05 11.65
N LEU A 362 14.26 -26.82 12.15
CA LEU A 362 15.38 -26.14 12.80
C LEU A 362 15.55 -26.55 14.28
N GLY A 363 14.72 -27.44 14.81
CA GLY A 363 14.76 -27.88 16.21
C GLY A 363 14.32 -26.81 17.21
N ARG A 364 13.50 -25.85 16.77
CA ARG A 364 13.12 -24.65 17.53
C ARG A 364 11.62 -24.37 17.42
N GLU A 365 10.78 -25.41 17.38
CA GLU A 365 9.30 -25.29 17.25
C GLU A 365 8.69 -24.37 18.32
N ASP A 366 9.25 -24.35 19.54
CA ASP A 366 8.80 -23.49 20.65
C ASP A 366 9.13 -21.99 20.48
N GLU A 367 9.89 -21.62 19.44
CA GLU A 367 10.24 -20.23 19.12
C GLU A 367 9.32 -19.60 18.07
N ILE A 368 8.20 -20.24 17.73
CA ILE A 368 7.13 -19.66 16.93
C ILE A 368 5.79 -19.92 17.63
N ALA A 369 4.93 -18.92 17.70
CA ALA A 369 3.57 -19.08 18.19
C ALA A 369 2.57 -18.21 17.44
N MET A 370 1.31 -18.50 17.71
CA MET A 370 0.17 -17.74 17.21
C MET A 370 -0.81 -17.48 18.37
N PHE A 371 -1.41 -16.29 18.38
CA PHE A 371 -2.52 -15.96 19.26
C PHE A 371 -3.59 -15.21 18.48
N ILE A 372 -4.83 -15.71 18.50
CA ILE A 372 -5.99 -15.07 17.87
C ILE A 372 -6.91 -14.56 18.98
N GLY A 373 -7.02 -13.24 19.11
CA GLY A 373 -7.91 -12.61 20.10
C GLY A 373 -9.38 -12.62 19.64
N PRO A 374 -10.36 -12.63 20.56
CA PRO A 374 -11.79 -12.81 20.21
C PRO A 374 -12.50 -11.52 19.74
N THR A 375 -11.77 -10.39 19.72
CA THR A 375 -12.32 -9.05 19.44
C THR A 375 -12.11 -8.65 17.98
N TYR A 376 -12.52 -7.42 17.64
CA TYR A 376 -12.33 -6.82 16.32
C TYR A 376 -10.89 -6.34 16.11
N HIS A 377 -10.63 -5.85 14.90
CA HIS A 377 -9.34 -5.29 14.51
C HIS A 377 -8.78 -4.31 15.55
N GLY A 378 -7.55 -4.54 16.01
CA GLY A 378 -6.86 -3.62 16.91
C GLY A 378 -5.83 -4.29 17.81
N TYR A 379 -4.97 -3.47 18.41
CA TYR A 379 -3.98 -3.96 19.38
C TYR A 379 -4.58 -3.98 20.78
N SER A 380 -5.70 -4.67 21.00
CA SER A 380 -6.37 -4.68 22.30
C SER A 380 -5.56 -5.42 23.37
N GLN A 381 -5.97 -5.24 24.62
CA GLN A 381 -5.24 -5.72 25.81
C GLN A 381 -4.83 -7.19 25.70
N GLU A 382 -5.70 -8.09 25.26
CA GLU A 382 -5.37 -9.51 25.18
C GLU A 382 -4.25 -9.84 24.17
N ASN A 383 -4.17 -9.12 23.04
CA ASN A 383 -3.07 -9.26 22.08
C ASN A 383 -1.78 -8.66 22.64
N ARG A 384 -1.88 -7.52 23.33
CA ARG A 384 -0.71 -6.89 23.99
C ARG A 384 -0.15 -7.78 25.10
N GLU A 385 -1.02 -8.38 25.91
CA GLU A 385 -0.61 -9.33 26.95
C GLU A 385 -0.01 -10.62 26.37
N ALA A 386 -0.52 -11.11 25.23
CA ALA A 386 0.12 -12.21 24.50
C ALA A 386 1.54 -11.85 24.06
N MET A 387 1.75 -10.63 23.54
CA MET A 387 3.07 -10.10 23.22
C MET A 387 3.96 -9.99 24.47
N TYR A 388 3.48 -9.41 25.57
CA TYR A 388 4.28 -9.27 26.80
C TYR A 388 4.78 -10.62 27.30
N ARG A 389 3.90 -11.61 27.37
CA ARG A 389 4.26 -12.97 27.80
C ARG A 389 5.32 -13.59 26.88
N TRP A 390 5.21 -13.36 25.57
CA TRP A 390 6.19 -13.86 24.59
C TRP A 390 7.57 -13.22 24.77
N PHE A 391 7.62 -11.90 24.90
CA PHE A 391 8.87 -11.17 25.11
C PHE A 391 9.50 -11.52 26.46
N ASN A 392 8.70 -11.57 27.53
CA ASN A 392 9.16 -11.95 28.88
C ASN A 392 9.71 -13.37 28.93
N ARG A 393 9.16 -14.31 28.17
CA ARG A 393 9.75 -15.66 28.06
C ARG A 393 11.18 -15.59 27.52
N SER A 394 11.41 -14.72 26.53
CA SER A 394 12.69 -14.60 25.84
C SER A 394 13.74 -13.84 26.64
N THR A 395 13.33 -12.85 27.44
CA THR A 395 14.24 -11.94 28.14
C THR A 395 14.33 -12.18 29.64
N GLN A 396 13.32 -12.83 30.24
CA GLN A 396 13.17 -13.04 31.69
C GLN A 396 13.20 -11.75 32.53
N VAL A 397 12.99 -10.57 31.91
CA VAL A 397 13.04 -9.28 32.62
C VAL A 397 11.85 -9.06 33.57
N SER A 398 10.73 -9.73 33.30
CA SER A 398 9.51 -9.68 34.10
C SER A 398 8.73 -11.00 34.00
N ASP A 399 7.96 -11.31 35.04
CA ASP A 399 6.98 -12.40 35.08
C ASP A 399 5.54 -11.92 34.88
N ALA A 400 5.34 -10.63 34.56
CA ALA A 400 4.03 -10.03 34.38
C ALA A 400 3.26 -10.72 33.25
N ARG A 401 1.98 -11.03 33.52
CA ARG A 401 1.08 -11.72 32.57
C ARG A 401 -0.08 -10.86 32.10
N THR A 402 -0.38 -9.80 32.84
CA THR A 402 -1.52 -8.91 32.64
C THR A 402 -1.04 -7.48 32.49
N GLU A 403 -1.78 -6.68 31.72
CA GLU A 403 -1.49 -5.27 31.57
C GLU A 403 -1.82 -4.51 32.87
N PRO A 404 -0.92 -3.64 33.37
CA PRO A 404 -1.25 -2.79 34.51
C PRO A 404 -2.28 -1.73 34.11
N ALA A 405 -2.93 -1.07 35.07
CA ALA A 405 -3.72 0.11 34.78
C ALA A 405 -2.82 1.21 34.16
N LEU A 406 -3.26 1.79 33.04
CA LEU A 406 -2.51 2.78 32.29
C LEU A 406 -3.28 4.10 32.23
N THR A 407 -2.54 5.20 32.30
CA THR A 407 -3.06 6.56 32.05
C THR A 407 -2.46 7.03 30.74
N MET A 408 -3.32 7.26 29.74
CA MET A 408 -2.89 7.75 28.44
C MET A 408 -2.51 9.23 28.54
N GLU A 409 -1.45 9.60 27.83
CA GLU A 409 -1.04 10.98 27.68
C GLU A 409 -1.85 11.67 26.59
N ASP A 410 -2.00 12.99 26.74
CA ASP A 410 -2.46 13.86 25.66
C ASP A 410 -1.40 13.95 24.55
N ASP A 411 -1.83 14.17 23.31
CA ASP A 411 -0.97 14.24 22.14
C ASP A 411 0.16 15.28 22.32
N GLU A 412 -0.17 16.48 22.80
CA GLU A 412 0.76 17.59 23.04
C GLU A 412 1.85 17.23 24.07
N THR A 413 1.49 16.38 25.04
CA THR A 413 2.45 15.87 26.02
C THR A 413 3.50 14.99 25.34
N LEU A 414 3.19 14.33 24.22
CA LEU A 414 4.07 13.43 23.49
C LEU A 414 4.77 14.05 22.27
N TRP A 415 4.33 15.24 21.82
CA TRP A 415 4.95 15.93 20.68
C TRP A 415 6.41 16.26 20.93
N CYS A 416 7.24 15.97 19.94
CA CYS A 416 8.67 16.29 19.90
C CYS A 416 8.92 17.68 19.32
N THR A 417 7.99 18.16 18.49
CA THR A 417 8.02 19.47 17.82
C THR A 417 7.09 20.48 18.53
N PRO A 418 7.31 21.79 18.38
CA PRO A 418 6.55 22.80 19.11
C PRO A 418 5.04 22.80 18.85
N ARG A 419 4.59 22.59 17.60
CA ARG A 419 3.16 22.54 17.25
C ARG A 419 2.76 21.23 16.56
N GLY A 420 3.51 20.17 16.80
CA GLY A 420 3.16 18.82 16.37
C GLY A 420 3.38 18.52 14.90
N GLN A 421 4.29 19.21 14.18
CA GLN A 421 4.71 18.85 12.82
C GLN A 421 6.20 19.15 12.54
N VAL A 422 6.89 18.23 11.85
CA VAL A 422 8.29 18.37 11.43
C VAL A 422 8.51 19.36 10.29
N SER A 423 7.46 19.75 9.56
CA SER A 423 7.53 20.77 8.51
C SER A 423 8.01 22.13 9.06
N GLU A 424 7.71 22.43 10.32
CA GLU A 424 8.20 23.62 11.02
C GLU A 424 9.72 23.63 11.25
N LEU A 425 10.31 22.43 11.24
CA LEU A 425 11.74 22.22 11.44
C LEU A 425 12.48 22.08 10.11
N ASN A 426 11.83 22.44 9.00
CA ASN A 426 12.35 22.32 7.63
C ASN A 426 12.77 20.89 7.25
N SER A 427 12.10 19.87 7.80
CA SER A 427 12.30 18.49 7.33
C SER A 427 12.00 18.42 5.83
N ARG A 428 12.89 17.75 5.08
CA ARG A 428 12.59 17.33 3.72
C ARG A 428 11.35 16.44 3.70
N THR A 429 10.73 16.36 2.54
CA THR A 429 9.53 15.55 2.30
C THR A 429 9.83 14.42 1.33
N VAL A 430 9.06 13.33 1.39
CA VAL A 430 9.16 12.23 0.41
C VAL A 430 9.06 12.75 -1.01
N PHE A 431 8.12 13.66 -1.31
CA PHE A 431 7.96 14.21 -2.66
C PHE A 431 9.18 15.03 -3.11
N SER A 432 9.94 15.66 -2.20
CA SER A 432 11.17 16.37 -2.55
C SER A 432 12.26 15.41 -3.03
N PHE A 433 12.40 14.25 -2.39
CA PHE A 433 13.32 13.19 -2.82
C PHE A 433 12.86 12.58 -4.15
N THR A 434 11.57 12.28 -4.28
CA THR A 434 10.99 11.74 -5.52
C THR A 434 11.18 12.72 -6.70
N GLN A 435 11.02 14.02 -6.47
CA GLN A 435 11.26 15.04 -7.49
C GLN A 435 12.73 15.06 -7.93
N GLU A 436 13.67 15.01 -6.99
CA GLU A 436 15.10 14.95 -7.27
C GLU A 436 15.46 13.72 -8.12
N GLN A 437 14.96 12.55 -7.73
CA GLN A 437 15.17 11.31 -8.47
C GLN A 437 14.55 11.34 -9.87
N SER A 438 13.35 11.92 -9.99
CA SER A 438 12.68 12.11 -11.28
C SER A 438 13.51 12.98 -12.23
N ARG A 439 14.12 14.07 -11.72
CA ARG A 439 15.02 14.93 -12.51
C ARG A 439 16.28 14.18 -12.95
N LYS A 440 16.95 13.46 -12.03
CA LYS A 440 18.12 12.63 -12.35
C LYS A 440 17.82 11.60 -13.44
N LEU A 441 16.68 10.90 -13.34
CA LEU A 441 16.23 9.94 -14.34
C LEU A 441 15.93 10.62 -15.69
N ALA A 442 15.35 11.82 -15.68
CA ALA A 442 15.07 12.57 -16.90
C ALA A 442 16.35 13.01 -17.62
N GLU A 443 17.38 13.44 -16.88
CA GLU A 443 18.69 13.81 -17.43
C GLU A 443 19.42 12.63 -18.06
N GLN A 444 19.26 11.43 -17.52
CA GLN A 444 19.92 10.21 -18.01
C GLN A 444 19.12 9.49 -19.12
N ARG A 445 17.84 9.84 -19.32
CA ARG A 445 16.96 9.11 -20.25
C ARG A 445 17.34 9.43 -21.71
N PRO A 446 17.76 8.44 -22.51
CA PRO A 446 18.01 8.67 -23.92
C PRO A 446 16.69 8.99 -24.63
N ARG A 447 16.74 9.90 -25.59
CA ARG A 447 15.63 10.11 -26.53
C ARG A 447 15.62 8.95 -27.51
N LEU A 448 14.67 8.04 -27.35
CA LEU A 448 14.48 6.89 -28.24
C LEU A 448 13.35 7.17 -29.22
N GLU A 449 13.58 6.85 -30.49
CA GLU A 449 12.58 6.99 -31.55
C GLU A 449 12.56 5.73 -32.43
N GLY A 450 11.50 5.58 -33.22
CA GLY A 450 11.35 4.49 -34.19
C GLY A 450 11.56 3.10 -33.59
N GLU A 451 12.42 2.32 -34.23
CA GLU A 451 12.65 0.91 -33.88
C GLU A 451 13.36 0.73 -32.53
N ALA A 452 14.22 1.67 -32.14
CA ALA A 452 14.90 1.62 -30.85
C ALA A 452 13.89 1.76 -29.70
N LEU A 453 12.95 2.71 -29.82
CA LEU A 453 11.87 2.87 -28.86
C LEU A 453 10.99 1.61 -28.80
N ARG A 454 10.59 1.06 -29.95
CA ARG A 454 9.78 -0.17 -30.01
C ARG A 454 10.46 -1.33 -29.30
N LYS A 455 11.76 -1.54 -29.56
CA LYS A 455 12.55 -2.59 -28.91
C LYS A 455 12.61 -2.41 -27.40
N VAL A 456 12.82 -1.18 -26.93
CA VAL A 456 12.87 -0.89 -25.49
C VAL A 456 11.50 -1.07 -24.84
N VAL A 457 10.42 -0.60 -25.45
CA VAL A 457 9.05 -0.79 -24.95
C VAL A 457 8.70 -2.28 -24.87
N HIS A 458 8.97 -3.05 -25.93
CA HIS A 458 8.69 -4.48 -25.99
C HIS A 458 9.47 -5.25 -24.92
N ALA A 459 10.76 -4.93 -24.75
CA ALA A 459 11.60 -5.52 -23.70
C ALA A 459 11.15 -5.12 -22.27
N THR A 460 10.81 -3.85 -22.06
CA THR A 460 10.44 -3.31 -20.73
C THR A 460 9.13 -3.89 -20.25
N LEU A 461 8.12 -3.90 -21.13
CA LEU A 461 6.80 -4.46 -20.85
C LEU A 461 6.76 -5.98 -20.93
N ARG A 462 7.87 -6.63 -21.34
CA ARG A 462 7.99 -8.08 -21.56
C ARG A 462 6.85 -8.61 -22.43
N LEU A 463 6.54 -7.87 -23.49
CA LEU A 463 5.44 -8.24 -24.39
C LEU A 463 5.77 -9.57 -25.07
N PRO A 464 4.77 -10.45 -25.29
CA PRO A 464 4.98 -11.64 -26.08
C PRO A 464 5.32 -11.28 -27.54
N PRO A 465 5.94 -12.20 -28.30
CA PRO A 465 6.03 -12.07 -29.75
C PRO A 465 4.63 -11.89 -30.35
N SER A 466 4.49 -11.04 -31.35
CA SER A 466 3.25 -10.96 -32.12
C SER A 466 3.20 -12.12 -33.10
N ASP A 467 2.27 -13.05 -32.90
CA ASP A 467 2.04 -14.25 -33.69
C ASP A 467 0.91 -14.10 -34.72
N GLY A 468 0.34 -12.90 -34.84
CA GLY A 468 -0.69 -12.57 -35.82
C GLY A 468 -1.79 -11.70 -35.24
N VAL A 469 -3.00 -11.91 -35.74
CA VAL A 469 -4.21 -11.26 -35.22
C VAL A 469 -4.62 -11.99 -33.94
N PRO A 470 -4.73 -11.30 -32.79
CA PRO A 470 -5.18 -11.93 -31.55
C PRO A 470 -6.60 -12.49 -31.71
N ASP A 471 -6.95 -13.52 -30.94
CA ASP A 471 -8.34 -13.97 -30.90
C ASP A 471 -9.25 -12.86 -30.37
N PHE A 472 -10.46 -12.77 -30.92
CA PHE A 472 -11.42 -11.78 -30.47
C PHE A 472 -12.86 -12.26 -30.65
N ARG A 473 -13.70 -11.89 -29.70
CA ARG A 473 -15.15 -12.09 -29.79
C ARG A 473 -15.82 -10.83 -30.30
N ILE A 474 -16.81 -11.01 -31.17
CA ILE A 474 -17.67 -9.90 -31.62
C ILE A 474 -18.88 -9.87 -30.70
N LEU A 475 -18.99 -8.80 -29.92
CA LEU A 475 -20.10 -8.64 -28.98
C LEU A 475 -21.31 -8.06 -29.70
N ARG A 476 -22.50 -8.46 -29.24
CA ARG A 476 -23.76 -7.96 -29.79
C ARG A 476 -23.84 -6.42 -29.67
N PRO A 477 -24.06 -5.68 -30.77
CA PRO A 477 -24.20 -4.23 -30.72
C PRO A 477 -25.35 -3.80 -29.81
N ARG A 478 -25.15 -2.71 -29.06
CA ARG A 478 -26.18 -2.06 -28.23
C ARG A 478 -26.67 -0.79 -28.94
N SER A 479 -27.96 -0.72 -29.24
CA SER A 479 -28.60 0.49 -29.75
C SER A 479 -28.89 1.48 -28.63
N GLY A 480 -29.23 2.72 -28.99
CA GLY A 480 -29.71 3.73 -28.02
C GLY A 480 -28.63 4.29 -27.09
N ARG A 481 -27.35 3.96 -27.30
CA ARG A 481 -26.23 4.45 -26.48
C ARG A 481 -25.79 5.88 -26.79
N LYS A 482 -26.42 6.57 -27.74
CA LYS A 482 -26.14 7.98 -28.09
C LYS A 482 -24.67 8.25 -28.44
N TYR A 483 -24.01 7.31 -29.11
CA TYR A 483 -22.65 7.51 -29.61
C TYR A 483 -22.61 8.49 -30.79
N PRO A 484 -21.42 9.04 -31.16
CA PRO A 484 -21.29 10.06 -32.20
C PRO A 484 -21.58 9.54 -33.62
N ARG A 485 -21.61 8.21 -33.81
CA ARG A 485 -22.05 7.54 -35.05
C ARG A 485 -23.22 6.60 -34.75
N PRO A 486 -24.12 6.36 -35.72
CA PRO A 486 -25.35 5.59 -35.49
C PRO A 486 -25.10 4.13 -35.11
N HIS A 487 -23.93 3.57 -35.43
CA HIS A 487 -23.59 2.20 -35.11
C HIS A 487 -22.21 2.10 -34.45
N ALA A 488 -22.11 1.18 -33.49
CA ALA A 488 -20.86 0.75 -32.88
C ALA A 488 -20.83 -0.76 -32.71
N THR A 489 -19.70 -1.37 -33.05
CA THR A 489 -19.45 -2.80 -32.83
C THR A 489 -18.36 -2.94 -31.78
N ALA A 490 -18.61 -3.71 -30.72
CA ALA A 490 -17.64 -3.98 -29.68
C ALA A 490 -16.94 -5.32 -29.95
N TYR A 491 -15.62 -5.33 -29.81
CA TYR A 491 -14.74 -6.49 -29.95
C TYR A 491 -14.06 -6.73 -28.62
N ALA A 492 -14.22 -7.92 -28.06
CA ALA A 492 -13.47 -8.34 -26.88
C ALA A 492 -12.19 -9.03 -27.36
N VAL A 493 -11.10 -8.29 -27.39
CA VAL A 493 -9.81 -8.74 -27.92
C VAL A 493 -9.04 -9.42 -26.79
N GLU A 494 -8.72 -10.70 -26.97
CA GLU A 494 -7.94 -11.44 -25.97
C GLU A 494 -6.50 -10.94 -25.95
N THR A 495 -6.06 -10.46 -24.79
CA THR A 495 -4.69 -9.96 -24.59
C THR A 495 -3.83 -10.95 -23.80
N GLU A 496 -4.47 -11.75 -22.94
CA GLU A 496 -3.89 -12.86 -22.18
C GLU A 496 -5.02 -13.90 -21.97
N PRO A 497 -4.72 -15.18 -21.69
CA PRO A 497 -5.74 -16.18 -21.39
C PRO A 497 -6.74 -15.70 -20.34
N GLY A 498 -8.00 -15.51 -20.74
CA GLY A 498 -9.08 -15.05 -19.85
C GLY A 498 -9.12 -13.53 -19.60
N ILE A 499 -8.24 -12.73 -20.22
CA ILE A 499 -8.25 -11.26 -20.14
C ILE A 499 -8.51 -10.66 -21.52
N GLN A 500 -9.44 -9.70 -21.56
CA GLN A 500 -9.86 -9.03 -22.78
C GLN A 500 -9.76 -7.51 -22.65
N ALA A 501 -9.26 -6.85 -23.70
CA ALA A 501 -9.45 -5.42 -23.90
C ALA A 501 -10.72 -5.22 -24.75
N ILE A 502 -11.57 -4.25 -24.36
CA ILE A 502 -12.83 -4.03 -25.08
C ILE A 502 -12.67 -2.87 -26.04
N VAL A 503 -12.74 -3.17 -27.34
CA VAL A 503 -12.51 -2.21 -28.41
C VAL A 503 -13.82 -1.93 -29.14
N TYR A 504 -14.24 -0.68 -29.19
CA TYR A 504 -15.39 -0.24 -29.96
C TYR A 504 -14.94 0.26 -31.32
N ARG A 505 -15.66 -0.07 -32.39
CA ARG A 505 -15.52 0.56 -33.71
C ARG A 505 -16.77 1.34 -34.06
N LEU A 506 -16.63 2.64 -34.31
CA LEU A 506 -17.73 3.50 -34.75
C LEU A 506 -17.94 3.43 -36.27
N SER A 507 -19.20 3.37 -36.69
CA SER A 507 -19.58 3.12 -38.09
C SER A 507 -20.87 3.83 -38.47
N ASN A 508 -20.98 4.24 -39.74
CA ASN A 508 -22.21 4.83 -40.29
C ASN A 508 -23.21 3.75 -40.75
N GLU A 509 -22.75 2.52 -40.92
CA GLU A 509 -23.55 1.35 -41.28
C GLU A 509 -23.46 0.27 -40.18
N PRO A 510 -24.48 -0.58 -40.04
CA PRO A 510 -24.45 -1.67 -39.08
C PRO A 510 -23.41 -2.72 -39.48
N HIS A 511 -22.52 -3.07 -38.54
CA HIS A 511 -21.58 -4.18 -38.69
C HIS A 511 -21.73 -5.17 -37.54
N TYR A 512 -21.85 -6.46 -37.88
CA TYR A 512 -22.09 -7.55 -36.93
C TYR A 512 -21.00 -8.63 -36.95
N SER A 513 -19.94 -8.43 -37.73
CA SER A 513 -18.87 -9.40 -37.94
C SER A 513 -17.50 -8.77 -37.73
N ARG A 514 -16.43 -9.40 -38.26
CA ARG A 514 -15.07 -8.87 -38.25
C ARG A 514 -15.01 -7.44 -38.80
N PRO A 515 -14.05 -6.60 -38.35
CA PRO A 515 -13.86 -5.28 -38.91
C PRO A 515 -13.70 -5.35 -40.45
N PRO A 516 -14.40 -4.52 -41.24
CA PRO A 516 -14.25 -4.52 -42.68
C PRO A 516 -12.82 -4.09 -43.06
N ARG A 517 -12.37 -4.48 -44.26
CA ARG A 517 -11.14 -3.92 -44.84
C ARG A 517 -11.37 -2.42 -45.07
N GLY A 518 -10.87 -1.61 -44.15
CA GLY A 518 -11.13 -0.18 -44.07
C GLY A 518 -10.01 0.67 -44.67
N PRO A 519 -10.07 1.99 -44.44
CA PRO A 519 -8.99 2.91 -44.78
C PRO A 519 -7.67 2.47 -44.13
N ARG A 520 -6.54 2.81 -44.77
CA ARG A 520 -5.20 2.47 -44.25
C ARG A 520 -4.89 3.13 -42.90
N ARG A 521 -5.63 4.18 -42.53
CA ARG A 521 -5.46 4.96 -41.31
C ARG A 521 -6.56 4.61 -40.30
N ALA A 522 -6.15 4.45 -39.04
CA ALA A 522 -7.04 4.24 -37.92
C ALA A 522 -6.68 5.18 -36.76
N VAL A 523 -7.69 5.62 -36.03
CA VAL A 523 -7.56 6.33 -34.75
C VAL A 523 -7.94 5.34 -33.65
N LEU A 524 -7.04 5.14 -32.68
CA LEU A 524 -7.33 4.38 -31.46
C LEU A 524 -7.31 5.34 -30.28
N TYR A 525 -8.49 5.63 -29.75
CA TYR A 525 -8.68 6.39 -28.53
C TYR A 525 -8.63 5.44 -27.32
N VAL A 526 -7.65 5.62 -26.43
CA VAL A 526 -7.56 4.82 -25.20
C VAL A 526 -8.34 5.56 -24.11
N ALA A 527 -9.40 4.94 -23.61
CA ALA A 527 -10.28 5.52 -22.62
C ALA A 527 -9.57 5.72 -21.28
N HIS A 528 -9.99 6.74 -20.54
CA HIS A 528 -9.50 6.99 -19.17
C HIS A 528 -10.30 6.21 -18.14
N GLN A 529 -11.62 6.19 -18.29
CA GLN A 529 -12.60 5.58 -17.39
C GLN A 529 -13.46 4.54 -18.10
N SER A 530 -13.98 4.86 -19.29
CA SER A 530 -14.84 3.95 -20.05
C SER A 530 -15.05 4.48 -21.46
N SER A 531 -14.80 3.64 -22.46
CA SER A 531 -15.14 3.90 -23.86
C SER A 531 -16.62 4.22 -24.03
N ASP A 532 -17.50 3.44 -23.41
CA ASP A 532 -18.94 3.64 -23.53
C ASP A 532 -19.40 4.98 -22.93
N ALA A 533 -18.81 5.40 -21.81
CA ALA A 533 -19.12 6.70 -21.22
C ALA A 533 -18.52 7.85 -22.05
N GLU A 534 -17.22 7.78 -22.32
CA GLU A 534 -16.48 8.85 -22.99
C GLU A 534 -16.94 9.06 -24.43
N LEU A 535 -17.35 8.01 -25.16
CA LEU A 535 -17.97 8.16 -26.48
C LEU A 535 -19.18 9.10 -26.47
N ARG A 536 -19.86 9.26 -25.34
CA ARG A 536 -21.05 10.12 -25.21
C ARG A 536 -20.72 11.54 -24.75
N THR A 537 -19.62 11.73 -24.04
CA THR A 537 -19.38 12.95 -23.25
C THR A 537 -18.05 13.63 -23.53
N GLU A 538 -17.03 12.93 -24.05
CA GLU A 538 -15.69 13.47 -24.26
C GLU A 538 -15.61 14.28 -25.56
N SER A 539 -15.34 15.59 -25.44
CA SER A 539 -15.27 16.49 -26.60
C SER A 539 -14.14 16.16 -27.55
N LEU A 540 -13.01 15.65 -27.05
CA LEU A 540 -11.87 15.26 -27.88
C LEU A 540 -12.25 14.17 -28.90
N ILE A 541 -13.15 13.26 -28.56
CA ILE A 541 -13.61 12.22 -29.48
C ILE A 541 -14.35 12.86 -30.67
N ALA A 542 -15.22 13.85 -30.41
CA ALA A 542 -15.95 14.56 -31.46
C ALA A 542 -14.98 15.35 -32.36
N GLU A 543 -13.99 16.02 -31.79
CA GLU A 543 -12.95 16.75 -32.53
C GLU A 543 -12.11 15.82 -33.41
N LEU A 544 -11.70 14.66 -32.89
CA LEU A 544 -10.95 13.66 -33.65
C LEU A 544 -11.79 13.07 -34.78
N LEU A 545 -13.09 12.79 -34.55
CA LEU A 545 -13.98 12.31 -35.60
C LEU A 545 -14.18 13.33 -36.73
N ALA A 546 -14.20 14.63 -36.41
CA ALA A 546 -14.30 15.69 -37.40
C ALA A 546 -13.01 15.90 -38.19
N SER A 547 -11.85 15.88 -37.49
CA SER A 547 -10.54 16.10 -38.11
C SER A 547 -10.00 14.88 -38.86
N GLU A 548 -10.42 13.67 -38.50
CA GLU A 548 -9.98 12.40 -39.07
C GLU A 548 -11.17 11.64 -39.72
N ALA A 549 -12.01 12.36 -40.49
CA ALA A 549 -13.27 11.81 -41.05
C ALA A 549 -13.08 10.52 -41.87
N GLU A 550 -11.96 10.41 -42.59
CA GLU A 550 -11.59 9.28 -43.45
C GLU A 550 -10.92 8.12 -42.71
N ALA A 551 -10.63 8.26 -41.40
CA ALA A 551 -10.01 7.21 -40.61
C ALA A 551 -11.04 6.24 -40.03
N ALA A 552 -10.64 4.98 -39.85
CA ALA A 552 -11.40 4.06 -39.02
C ALA A 552 -11.23 4.46 -37.55
N PHE A 553 -12.33 4.69 -36.84
CA PHE A 553 -12.29 5.18 -35.46
C PHE A 553 -12.59 4.07 -34.46
N TYR A 554 -11.69 3.91 -33.50
CA TYR A 554 -11.78 2.94 -32.43
C TYR A 554 -11.61 3.60 -31.07
N THR A 555 -12.32 3.09 -30.06
CA THR A 555 -12.00 3.35 -28.65
C THR A 555 -11.64 2.05 -27.96
N CYS A 556 -10.85 2.09 -26.89
CA CYS A 556 -10.40 0.90 -26.17
C CYS A 556 -10.47 1.10 -24.65
N ASP A 557 -11.14 0.16 -23.99
CA ASP A 557 -11.04 -0.06 -22.56
C ASP A 557 -9.83 -0.94 -22.29
N VAL A 558 -8.83 -0.38 -21.61
CA VAL A 558 -7.77 -1.20 -21.02
C VAL A 558 -8.35 -2.02 -19.86
N ARG A 559 -7.71 -3.15 -19.54
CA ARG A 559 -8.17 -4.03 -18.44
C ARG A 559 -8.32 -3.24 -17.13
N GLY A 560 -9.42 -3.43 -16.42
CA GLY A 560 -9.70 -2.84 -15.11
C GLY A 560 -10.45 -1.51 -15.15
N ILE A 561 -10.79 -1.01 -16.35
CA ILE A 561 -11.67 0.15 -16.53
C ILE A 561 -12.84 -0.21 -17.44
N GLY A 562 -13.80 0.71 -17.52
CA GLY A 562 -14.97 0.63 -18.38
C GLY A 562 -15.69 -0.68 -18.19
N GLU A 563 -15.72 -1.47 -19.24
CA GLU A 563 -16.45 -2.73 -19.24
C GLU A 563 -15.84 -3.85 -18.39
N SER A 564 -14.63 -3.65 -17.89
CA SER A 564 -13.91 -4.56 -17.01
C SER A 564 -13.58 -3.92 -15.66
N GLN A 565 -14.28 -2.83 -15.33
CA GLN A 565 -14.14 -2.19 -14.03
C GLN A 565 -14.64 -3.16 -12.94
N PRO A 566 -13.82 -3.46 -11.91
CA PRO A 566 -14.27 -4.29 -10.80
C PRO A 566 -15.53 -3.72 -10.15
N ASP A 567 -16.55 -4.55 -10.01
CA ASP A 567 -17.80 -4.21 -9.31
C ASP A 567 -17.91 -4.89 -7.96
N THR A 568 -16.85 -5.55 -7.49
CA THR A 568 -16.87 -6.45 -6.35
C THR A 568 -16.60 -5.74 -5.01
N CYS A 569 -16.09 -4.51 -5.05
CA CYS A 569 -15.75 -3.71 -3.88
C CYS A 569 -16.75 -2.57 -3.55
N ASN A 570 -17.95 -2.58 -4.11
CA ASN A 570 -18.97 -1.56 -3.88
C ASN A 570 -19.96 -2.01 -2.79
N ALA A 571 -20.64 -1.06 -2.15
CA ALA A 571 -21.66 -1.36 -1.14
C ALA A 571 -22.84 -2.22 -1.68
N ASP A 572 -23.00 -2.26 -3.01
CA ASP A 572 -24.04 -2.98 -3.74
C ASP A 572 -23.52 -4.20 -4.52
N SER A 573 -22.33 -4.71 -4.18
CA SER A 573 -21.77 -5.93 -4.77
C SER A 573 -22.46 -7.17 -4.19
N TYR A 574 -23.21 -7.92 -5.01
CA TYR A 574 -23.94 -9.15 -4.61
C TYR A 574 -23.46 -10.39 -5.37
#